data_AF-A0A7Z1HPY6-F1
#
_entry.id   AF-A0A7Z1HPY6-F1
#
_cell.length_a   1.000
_cell.length_b   1.000
_cell.length_c   1.000
_cell.angle_alpha   90.00
_cell.angle_beta   90.00
_cell.angle_gamma   90.00
#
_symmetry.space_group_name_H-M   'P 1'
#
loop_
_entity.id
_entity.type
_entity.pdbx_description
1 polymer ?
#
loop_
_entity_poly.entity_id
_entity_poly.type
_entity_poly.pdbx_seq_one_letter_code
_entity_poly.pdbx_strand_id
1 'polypeptide(L)' 'NPKKLKIVELEEPQLPRSLDDAQIALAVINTTYASQIGLTPAKDGIFVEDKDSPYVNLIVTREDNKDAENVKQFVQAYQ' A
#
# COMPACT_ATOMS: atom_id res chain seq x y z
N ASN A 1 10.13 -21.46 -3.77
CA ASN A 1 9.07 -21.45 -4.79
C ASN A 1 8.61 -22.87 -5.17
N PRO A 2 7.90 -23.61 -4.28
CA PRO A 2 7.43 -24.97 -4.59
C PRO A 2 6.35 -25.02 -5.69
N LYS A 3 5.59 -23.92 -5.86
CA LYS A 3 4.52 -23.77 -6.85
C LYS A 3 4.99 -23.33 -8.25
N LYS A 4 6.30 -23.13 -8.44
CA LYS A 4 6.91 -22.65 -9.70
C LYS A 4 6.24 -21.39 -10.25
N LEU A 5 5.82 -20.49 -9.36
CA LEU A 5 5.24 -19.20 -9.73
C LEU A 5 6.30 -18.33 -10.44
N LYS A 6 5.88 -17.61 -11.47
CA LYS A 6 6.70 -16.55 -12.07
C LYS A 6 6.37 -15.24 -11.37
N ILE A 7 7.40 -14.56 -10.87
CA ILE A 7 7.25 -13.24 -10.29
C ILE A 7 7.46 -12.23 -11.42
N VAL A 8 6.51 -11.33 -11.58
CA VAL A 8 6.56 -10.25 -12.56
C VAL A 8 6.61 -8.95 -11.77
N GLU A 9 7.64 -8.14 -12.03
CA GLU A 9 7.79 -6.83 -11.43
C GLU A 9 7.13 -5.81 -12.35
N LEU A 10 6.23 -5.00 -11.78
CA LEU A 10 5.50 -3.95 -12.48
C LEU A 10 5.56 -2.69 -11.61
N GLU A 11 5.50 -1.53 -12.27
CA GLU A 11 5.31 -0.26 -11.59
C GLU A 11 3.96 -0.26 -10.85
N GLU A 12 3.93 0.31 -9.63
CA GLU A 12 2.76 0.23 -8.73
C GLU A 12 1.42 0.60 -9.40
N PRO A 13 1.32 1.67 -10.23
CA PRO A 13 0.06 2.05 -10.86
C PRO A 13 -0.48 1.03 -11.86
N GLN A 14 0.34 0.10 -12.35
CA GLN A 14 -0.07 -0.93 -13.30
C GLN A 14 -0.63 -2.18 -12.61
N LEU A 15 -0.35 -2.38 -11.32
CA LEU A 15 -0.76 -3.57 -10.58
C LEU A 15 -2.28 -3.79 -10.57
N PRO A 16 -3.16 -2.77 -10.39
CA PRO A 16 -4.60 -2.98 -10.46
C PRO A 16 -5.08 -3.52 -11.81
N ARG A 17 -4.51 -3.03 -12.92
CA ARG A 17 -4.86 -3.45 -14.27
C ARG A 17 -4.33 -4.85 -14.61
N SER A 18 -3.27 -5.28 -13.92
CA SER A 18 -2.72 -6.63 -14.10
C SER A 18 -3.70 -7.73 -13.68
N LEU A 19 -4.69 -7.42 -12.84
CA LEU A 19 -5.74 -8.37 -12.44
C LEU A 19 -6.63 -8.82 -13.61
N ASP A 20 -6.74 -8.02 -14.67
CA ASP A 20 -7.52 -8.35 -15.88
C ASP A 20 -6.72 -9.24 -16.86
N ASP A 21 -5.42 -9.43 -16.64
CA ASP A 21 -4.57 -10.28 -17.47
C ASP A 21 -4.78 -11.76 -17.12
N ALA A 22 -5.18 -12.54 -18.13
CA ALA A 22 -5.40 -13.98 -17.99
C ALA A 22 -4.15 -14.79 -17.55
N GLN A 23 -2.95 -14.21 -17.63
CA GLN A 23 -1.71 -14.81 -17.15
C GLN A 23 -1.43 -14.53 -15.67
N ILE A 24 -2.13 -13.58 -15.06
CA ILE A 24 -1.93 -13.16 -13.68
C ILE A 24 -2.94 -13.86 -12.78
N ALA A 25 -2.44 -14.72 -11.91
CA ALA A 25 -3.28 -15.42 -10.92
C ALA A 25 -3.43 -14.63 -9.60
N LEU A 26 -2.48 -13.72 -9.31
CA LEU A 26 -2.44 -12.95 -8.07
C LEU A 26 -1.60 -11.68 -8.30
N ALA A 27 -2.07 -10.55 -7.77
CA ALA A 27 -1.29 -9.32 -7.66
C ALA A 27 -1.25 -8.87 -6.21
N VAL A 28 -0.08 -8.40 -5.75
CA VAL A 28 0.10 -7.79 -4.43
C VAL A 28 0.03 -6.29 -4.63
N ILE A 29 -1.05 -5.64 -4.17
CA ILE A 29 -1.38 -4.25 -4.51
C ILE A 29 -1.49 -3.43 -3.23
N ASN A 30 -0.85 -2.26 -3.21
CA ASN A 30 -1.03 -1.30 -2.12
C ASN A 30 -2.48 -0.78 -2.08
N THR A 31 -3.02 -0.62 -0.88
CA THR A 31 -4.41 -0.20 -0.62
C THR A 31 -4.81 1.07 -1.36
N THR A 32 -3.90 2.03 -1.53
CA THR A 32 -4.18 3.28 -2.27
C THR A 32 -4.55 3.03 -3.72
N TYR A 33 -3.83 2.15 -4.42
CA TYR A 33 -4.11 1.84 -5.83
C TYR A 33 -5.30 0.89 -6.00
N ALA A 34 -5.47 -0.08 -5.10
CA ALA A 34 -6.66 -0.93 -5.08
C ALA A 34 -7.94 -0.09 -4.92
N SER A 35 -7.91 0.90 -4.03
CA SER A 35 -9.06 1.77 -3.75
C SER A 35 -9.47 2.62 -4.97
N GLN A 36 -8.53 2.98 -5.86
CA GLN A 36 -8.83 3.77 -7.07
C GLN A 36 -9.76 3.04 -8.04
N ILE A 37 -9.74 1.71 -8.04
CA ILE A 37 -10.64 0.87 -8.84
C ILE A 37 -11.78 0.28 -8.01
N GLY A 38 -11.99 0.80 -6.80
CA GLY A 38 -13.09 0.39 -5.92
C GLY A 38 -12.87 -0.91 -5.14
N LEU A 39 -11.65 -1.47 -5.17
CA LEU A 39 -11.31 -2.66 -4.38
C LEU A 39 -10.89 -2.26 -2.96
N THR A 40 -11.31 -3.04 -1.98
CA THR A 40 -10.95 -2.86 -0.57
C THR A 40 -10.32 -4.14 -0.02
N PRO A 41 -9.24 -4.05 0.79
CA PRO A 41 -8.62 -5.25 1.36
C PRO A 41 -9.62 -6.13 2.13
N ALA A 42 -10.54 -5.53 2.87
CA ALA A 42 -11.51 -6.25 3.70
C ALA A 42 -12.58 -7.03 2.92
N LYS A 43 -12.89 -6.64 1.67
CA LYS A 43 -13.94 -7.30 0.86
C LYS A 43 -13.36 -8.12 -0.28
N ASP A 44 -12.33 -7.60 -0.93
CA ASP A 44 -11.81 -8.12 -2.19
C ASP A 44 -10.43 -8.77 -2.03
N GLY A 45 -9.78 -8.55 -0.88
CA GLY A 45 -8.50 -9.15 -0.55
C GLY A 45 -8.64 -10.65 -0.24
N ILE A 46 -8.07 -11.49 -1.11
CA ILE A 46 -7.97 -12.95 -0.86
C ILE A 46 -7.01 -13.23 0.31
N PHE A 47 -5.94 -12.44 0.38
CA PHE A 47 -5.00 -12.39 1.49
C PHE A 47 -4.73 -10.91 1.80
N VAL A 48 -4.71 -10.56 3.07
CA VAL A 48 -4.48 -9.20 3.54
C VAL A 48 -3.38 -9.25 4.59
N GLU A 49 -2.46 -8.28 4.54
CA GLU A 49 -1.43 -8.13 5.56
C GLU A 49 -2.06 -7.86 6.92
N ASP A 50 -1.49 -8.44 7.97
CA ASP A 50 -1.96 -8.22 9.34
C ASP A 50 -1.74 -6.76 9.77
N LYS A 51 -2.53 -6.31 10.75
CA LYS A 51 -2.39 -4.98 11.36
C LYS A 51 -1.06 -4.82 12.10
N ASP A 52 -0.51 -5.92 12.62
CA ASP A 52 0.81 -5.97 13.24
C ASP A 52 1.90 -6.03 12.15
N SER A 53 2.00 -4.96 11.36
CA SER A 53 2.94 -4.80 10.25
C SER A 53 3.96 -3.69 10.55
N PRO A 54 5.25 -3.87 10.21
CA PRO A 54 6.24 -2.79 10.30
C PRO A 54 6.03 -1.67 9.27
N TYR A 55 5.09 -1.83 8.32
CA TYR A 55 4.87 -0.91 7.19
C TYR A 55 3.78 0.13 7.44
N VAL A 56 3.69 0.64 8.67
CA VAL A 56 2.78 1.76 8.99
C VAL A 56 3.22 3.01 8.23
N ASN A 57 2.25 3.76 7.68
CA ASN A 57 2.53 5.06 7.07
C ASN A 57 3.09 6.01 8.14
N LEU A 58 4.21 6.66 7.84
CA LEU A 58 4.90 7.57 8.76
C LEU A 58 4.70 9.02 8.33
N ILE A 59 4.43 9.89 9.30
CA ILE A 59 4.61 11.33 9.12
C ILE A 59 6.10 11.62 9.32
N VAL A 60 6.75 12.19 8.31
CA VAL A 60 8.19 12.50 8.34
C VAL A 60 8.42 14.00 8.16
N THR A 61 9.44 14.52 8.84
CA THR A 61 9.87 15.92 8.78
C THR A 61 11.37 15.97 8.52
N ARG A 62 11.91 17.15 8.21
CA ARG A 62 13.37 17.32 8.22
C ARG A 62 13.84 17.37 9.67
N GLU A 63 15.05 16.91 9.91
CA GLU A 63 15.59 16.87 11.28
C GLU A 63 15.59 18.26 11.95
N ASP A 64 15.86 19.32 11.17
CA ASP A 64 15.95 20.70 11.65
C ASP A 64 14.59 21.35 11.97
N ASN A 65 13.47 20.77 11.52
CA ASN A 65 12.15 21.37 11.67
C ASN A 65 11.12 20.47 12.37
N LYS A 66 11.54 19.31 12.90
CA LYS A 66 10.66 18.37 13.62
C LYS A 66 9.89 19.00 14.79
N ASP A 67 10.46 20.04 15.41
CA ASP A 67 9.89 20.73 16.57
C ASP A 67 9.12 22.01 16.23
N ALA A 68 9.01 22.37 14.96
CA ALA A 68 8.33 23.57 14.51
C ALA A 68 6.83 23.52 14.86
N GLU A 69 6.28 24.68 15.25
CA GLU A 69 4.89 24.76 15.74
C GLU A 69 3.87 24.30 14.69
N ASN A 70 4.09 24.67 13.42
CA ASN A 70 3.24 24.22 12.31
C ASN A 70 3.29 22.69 12.09
N VAL A 71 4.45 22.05 12.33
CA VAL A 71 4.60 20.60 12.25
C VAL A 71 3.82 19.92 13.37
N LYS A 72 3.94 20.42 14.61
CA LYS A 72 3.19 19.90 15.77
C LYS A 72 1.68 20.01 15.57
N GLN A 73 1.22 21.16 15.07
CA GLN A 73 -0.20 21.39 14.75
C GLN A 73 -0.70 20.44 13.67
N PHE A 74 0.11 20.18 12.62
CA PHE A 74 -0.25 19.21 11.59
C PHE A 74 -0.38 17.78 12.14
N VAL A 75 0.59 17.33 12.95
CA VAL A 75 0.55 15.99 13.55
C VAL A 75 -0.67 15.84 14.47
N GLN A 76 -0.97 16.85 15.30
CA GLN A 76 -2.15 16.84 16.17
C GLN A 76 -3.47 16.82 15.41
N ALA A 77 -3.55 17.46 14.23
CA ALA A 77 -4.75 17.46 13.41
C ALA A 77 -4.94 16.15 12.62
N TYR A 78 -3.85 15.43 12.35
CA TYR A 78 -3.88 14.16 11.61
C TYR A 78 -4.22 12.96 12.50
N GLN A 79 -3.75 12.96 13.75
CA GLN A 79 -3.99 11.90 14.76
C GLN A 79 -5.38 12.01 15.38
#